data_AF-A0A935JGR1-F1
#
_entry.id   AF-A0A935JGR1-F1
#
_cell.length_a   1.000
_cell.length_b   1.000
_cell.length_c   1.000
_cell.angle_alpha   90.00
_cell.angle_beta   90.00
_cell.angle_gamma   90.00
#
_symmetry.space_group_name_H-M   'P 1'
#
loop_
_entity.id
_entity.type
_entity.pdbx_description
1 polymer ?
#
loop_
_entity_poly.entity_id
_entity_poly.type
_entity_poly.pdbx_seq_one_letter_code
_entity_poly.pdbx_strand_id
1 'polypeptide(L)'
;MRYIKNVLLFLFTVLVSPAIAQNFASVDSAVKQFGSMSDKNVATIAQTITLAFPEKISKARAIYYWIAKNIALDPKATRSNDQKNSDPVKVIELRKATPLGFSLLFQEMCSQAGIRCLSVDGYSKNFAGEINDPADEMNHSWNVVQLGQSKDEWYYVDAAKAAGFLDKKQSIFTPQFCSAYFFADKNLFNLGNYPDNGAWQLGPGPKSLKDFYALPVIGSAAFELGIQKPAPAIGMLKSKLGGKINFTILQNGKKEITKLEILAGEERKKPKPMLVKFSSAEAGMQFTYTCKTEGEYPLIILADGREILAYKLVVEE
;
A
#
# COMPACT_ATOMS: atom_id res chain seq x y z
N MET A 1 59.93 -24.55 25.37
CA MET A 1 58.49 -24.67 25.03
C MET A 1 57.89 -23.28 24.94
N ARG A 2 57.51 -22.81 23.75
CA ARG A 2 56.88 -21.51 23.51
C ARG A 2 55.59 -21.79 22.75
N TYR A 3 54.44 -21.67 23.42
CA TYR A 3 53.13 -21.92 22.82
C TYR A 3 52.66 -20.71 22.03
N ILE A 4 52.44 -20.89 20.72
CA ILE A 4 51.76 -19.94 19.85
C ILE A 4 50.26 -20.19 20.00
N LYS A 5 49.51 -19.20 20.50
CA LYS A 5 48.04 -19.20 20.46
C LYS A 5 47.60 -18.66 19.11
N ASN A 6 47.12 -19.54 18.23
CA ASN A 6 46.44 -19.16 17.00
C ASN A 6 45.07 -18.59 17.35
N VAL A 7 44.88 -17.28 17.13
CA VAL A 7 43.57 -16.63 17.18
C VAL A 7 42.96 -16.76 15.78
N LEU A 8 41.93 -17.60 15.64
CA LEU A 8 41.15 -17.70 14.42
C LEU A 8 40.19 -16.50 14.37
N LEU A 9 40.45 -15.54 13.48
CA LEU A 9 39.56 -14.42 13.22
C LEU A 9 38.46 -14.87 12.26
N PHE A 10 37.25 -15.15 12.78
CA PHE A 10 36.07 -15.40 11.95
C PHE A 10 35.62 -14.07 11.34
N LEU A 11 35.91 -13.85 10.05
CA LEU A 11 35.33 -12.77 9.26
C LEU A 11 33.84 -13.08 9.03
N PHE A 12 32.96 -12.41 9.76
CA PHE A 12 31.53 -12.40 9.48
C PHE A 12 31.29 -11.52 8.25
N THR A 13 31.24 -12.12 7.05
CA THR A 13 30.73 -11.45 5.87
C THR A 13 29.22 -11.32 6.01
N VAL A 14 28.75 -10.15 6.41
CA VAL A 14 27.34 -9.78 6.31
C VAL A 14 26.99 -9.72 4.82
N LEU A 15 26.39 -10.79 4.30
CA LEU A 15 25.74 -10.79 3.00
C LEU A 15 24.53 -9.87 3.10
N VAL A 16 24.73 -8.59 2.78
CA VAL A 16 23.62 -7.67 2.52
C VAL A 16 22.94 -8.17 1.26
N SER A 17 21.80 -8.84 1.40
CA SER A 17 20.95 -9.17 0.26
C SER A 17 20.59 -7.86 -0.44
N PRO A 18 20.91 -7.69 -1.73
CA PRO A 18 20.50 -6.50 -2.45
C PRO A 18 18.97 -6.45 -2.41
N ALA A 19 18.42 -5.38 -1.84
CA ALA A 19 17.02 -5.06 -2.02
C ALA A 19 16.78 -5.02 -3.53
N ILE A 20 15.94 -5.93 -4.02
CA ILE A 20 15.61 -6.04 -5.44
C ILE A 20 14.81 -4.79 -5.80
N ALA A 21 15.49 -3.71 -6.17
CA ALA A 21 14.91 -2.60 -6.91
C ALA A 21 14.72 -3.06 -8.36
N GLN A 22 13.82 -4.01 -8.59
CA GLN A 22 13.55 -4.48 -9.94
C GLN A 22 12.70 -3.45 -10.67
N ASN A 23 13.27 -2.94 -11.76
CA ASN A 23 12.51 -2.17 -12.74
C ASN A 23 11.65 -3.14 -13.56
N PHE A 24 10.36 -3.16 -13.27
CA PHE A 24 9.38 -4.02 -13.94
C PHE A 24 8.82 -3.43 -15.26
N ALA A 25 9.36 -2.30 -15.73
CA ALA A 25 8.82 -1.62 -16.91
C ALA A 25 8.81 -2.48 -18.17
N SER A 26 9.78 -3.38 -18.35
CA SER A 26 9.82 -4.31 -19.49
C SER A 26 8.68 -5.33 -19.44
N VAL A 27 8.40 -5.91 -18.27
CA VAL A 27 7.28 -6.83 -18.05
C VAL A 27 5.96 -6.11 -18.29
N ASP A 28 5.78 -4.92 -17.69
CA ASP A 28 4.57 -4.10 -17.85
C ASP A 28 4.32 -3.74 -19.32
N SER A 29 5.38 -3.37 -20.05
CA SER A 29 5.30 -2.98 -21.47
C SER A 29 4.90 -4.13 -22.36
N ALA A 30 5.40 -5.33 -22.09
CA ALA A 30 5.02 -6.55 -22.80
C ALA A 30 3.55 -6.92 -22.50
N VAL A 31 3.15 -6.92 -21.23
CA VAL A 31 1.79 -7.31 -20.82
C VAL A 31 0.74 -6.32 -21.29
N LYS A 32 1.08 -5.02 -21.36
CA LYS A 32 0.21 -3.97 -21.88
C LYS A 32 -0.28 -4.28 -23.31
N GLN A 33 0.51 -4.97 -24.13
CA GLN A 33 0.14 -5.31 -25.51
C GLN A 33 -1.06 -6.26 -25.60
N PHE A 34 -1.32 -7.06 -24.57
CA PHE A 34 -2.47 -7.97 -24.54
C PHE A 34 -3.81 -7.24 -24.29
N GLY A 35 -3.76 -6.00 -23.78
CA GLY A 35 -4.96 -5.24 -23.40
C GLY A 35 -5.82 -6.01 -22.38
N SER A 36 -7.14 -5.86 -22.50
CA SER A 36 -8.11 -6.55 -21.64
C SER A 36 -8.33 -8.01 -21.98
N MET A 37 -7.99 -8.43 -23.20
CA MET A 37 -8.27 -9.74 -23.78
C MET A 37 -9.78 -10.08 -23.83
N SER A 38 -10.25 -10.62 -24.96
CA SER A 38 -11.66 -11.05 -25.11
C SER A 38 -11.96 -12.40 -24.45
N ASP A 39 -10.92 -13.20 -24.18
CA ASP A 39 -11.04 -14.46 -23.47
C ASP A 39 -11.60 -14.23 -22.06
N LYS A 40 -12.40 -15.18 -21.58
CA LYS A 40 -13.01 -15.18 -20.25
C LYS A 40 -12.51 -16.31 -19.36
N ASN A 41 -11.61 -17.15 -19.87
CA ASN A 41 -11.01 -18.23 -19.11
C ASN A 41 -9.78 -17.71 -18.34
N VAL A 42 -9.83 -17.84 -17.00
CA VAL A 42 -8.78 -17.38 -16.10
C VAL A 42 -7.42 -18.02 -16.43
N ALA A 43 -7.41 -19.33 -16.71
CA ALA A 43 -6.19 -20.07 -17.00
C ALA A 43 -5.58 -19.65 -18.34
N THR A 44 -6.38 -19.50 -19.40
CA THR A 44 -5.87 -19.04 -20.70
C THR A 44 -5.24 -17.66 -20.60
N ILE A 45 -5.89 -16.72 -19.89
CA ILE A 45 -5.36 -15.38 -19.66
C ILE A 45 -4.03 -15.47 -18.89
N ALA A 46 -4.01 -16.18 -17.76
CA ALA A 46 -2.81 -16.31 -16.93
C ALA A 46 -1.63 -16.92 -17.71
N GLN A 47 -1.87 -18.01 -18.45
CA GLN A 47 -0.84 -18.67 -19.27
C GLN A 47 -0.34 -17.74 -20.37
N THR A 48 -1.24 -17.04 -21.07
CA THR A 48 -0.88 -16.12 -22.16
C THR A 48 0.03 -14.99 -21.68
N ILE A 49 -0.36 -14.29 -20.60
CA ILE A 49 0.41 -13.14 -20.11
C ILE A 49 1.71 -13.55 -19.41
N THR A 50 1.86 -14.81 -19.03
CA THR A 50 3.06 -15.32 -18.35
C THR A 50 4.02 -16.11 -19.25
N LEU A 51 3.58 -16.52 -20.45
CA LEU A 51 4.32 -17.42 -21.34
C LEU A 51 5.74 -16.94 -21.67
N ALA A 52 5.90 -15.64 -21.88
CA ALA A 52 7.17 -15.03 -22.27
C ALA A 52 8.18 -14.88 -21.10
N PHE A 53 7.78 -15.20 -19.86
CA PHE A 53 8.58 -14.94 -18.67
C PHE A 53 9.02 -16.27 -18.01
N PRO A 54 10.34 -16.53 -17.90
CA PRO A 54 10.81 -17.75 -17.24
C PRO A 54 10.69 -17.65 -15.71
N GLU A 55 11.01 -16.48 -15.15
CA GLU A 55 11.12 -16.28 -13.71
C GLU A 55 9.77 -16.05 -13.02
N LYS A 56 9.57 -16.67 -11.85
CA LYS A 56 8.35 -16.52 -11.04
C LYS A 56 8.03 -15.07 -10.70
N ILE A 57 9.05 -14.25 -10.42
CA ILE A 57 8.89 -12.82 -10.12
C ILE A 57 8.28 -12.05 -11.30
N SER A 58 8.77 -12.31 -12.51
CA SER A 58 8.27 -11.66 -13.74
C SER A 58 6.86 -12.14 -14.08
N LYS A 59 6.56 -13.43 -13.86
CA LYS A 59 5.19 -13.97 -14.01
C LYS A 59 4.22 -13.34 -13.01
N ALA A 60 4.59 -13.27 -11.72
CA ALA A 60 3.78 -12.61 -10.69
C ALA A 60 3.52 -11.14 -11.03
N ARG A 61 4.56 -10.45 -11.55
CA ARG A 61 4.44 -9.07 -12.00
C ARG A 61 3.47 -8.93 -13.18
N ALA A 62 3.55 -9.83 -14.16
CA ALA A 62 2.68 -9.82 -15.32
C ALA A 62 1.21 -9.95 -14.91
N ILE A 63 0.91 -10.90 -14.02
CA ILE A 63 -0.42 -11.10 -13.45
C ILE A 63 -0.90 -9.86 -12.70
N TYR A 64 -0.06 -9.33 -11.81
CA TYR A 64 -0.36 -8.12 -11.03
C TYR A 64 -0.72 -6.93 -11.93
N TYR A 65 0.13 -6.64 -12.91
CA TYR A 65 -0.05 -5.52 -13.82
C TYR A 65 -1.33 -5.69 -14.64
N TRP A 66 -1.56 -6.89 -15.19
CA TRP A 66 -2.74 -7.16 -16.00
C TRP A 66 -4.02 -7.00 -15.18
N ILE A 67 -4.09 -7.55 -13.97
CA ILE A 67 -5.27 -7.42 -13.10
C ILE A 67 -5.53 -5.95 -12.77
N ALA A 68 -4.51 -5.23 -12.28
CA ALA A 68 -4.65 -3.83 -11.87
C ALA A 68 -5.05 -2.88 -13.01
N LYS A 69 -4.80 -3.26 -14.27
CA LYS A 69 -5.18 -2.49 -15.46
C LYS A 69 -6.51 -2.88 -16.07
N ASN A 70 -7.01 -4.08 -15.80
CA ASN A 70 -8.16 -4.64 -16.52
C ASN A 70 -9.36 -4.99 -15.62
N ILE A 71 -9.21 -4.93 -14.30
CA ILE A 71 -10.30 -5.12 -13.34
C ILE A 71 -10.52 -3.81 -12.60
N ALA A 72 -11.78 -3.38 -12.50
CA ALA A 72 -12.18 -2.21 -11.74
C ALA A 72 -12.71 -2.60 -10.35
N LEU A 73 -12.58 -1.71 -9.36
CA LEU A 73 -13.30 -1.89 -8.10
C LEU A 73 -14.81 -1.74 -8.36
N ASP A 74 -15.61 -2.64 -7.80
CA ASP A 74 -17.07 -2.51 -7.78
C ASP A 74 -17.48 -1.64 -6.59
N PRO A 75 -17.93 -0.38 -6.80
CA PRO A 75 -18.25 0.50 -5.68
C PRO A 75 -19.44 -0.01 -4.86
N LYS A 76 -20.45 -0.58 -5.52
CA LYS A 76 -21.66 -1.06 -4.86
C LYS A 76 -21.34 -2.27 -3.98
N ALA A 77 -20.66 -3.26 -4.55
CA ALA A 77 -20.32 -4.48 -3.83
C ALA A 77 -19.32 -4.20 -2.69
N THR A 78 -18.34 -3.31 -2.92
CA THR A 78 -17.36 -2.93 -1.89
C THR A 78 -18.05 -2.22 -0.72
N ARG A 79 -18.97 -1.29 -0.99
CA ARG A 79 -19.69 -0.55 0.05
C ARG A 79 -20.58 -1.43 0.93
N SER A 80 -21.19 -2.47 0.35
CA SER A 80 -22.06 -3.39 1.09
C SER A 80 -21.34 -4.65 1.58
N ASN A 81 -20.02 -4.72 1.45
CA ASN A 81 -19.23 -5.92 1.71
C ASN A 81 -19.79 -7.19 1.01
N ASP A 82 -20.36 -7.03 -0.20
CA ASP A 82 -21.02 -8.13 -0.93
C ASP A 82 -19.99 -8.96 -1.70
N GLN A 83 -19.77 -10.20 -1.24
CA GLN A 83 -18.76 -11.11 -1.78
C GLN A 83 -19.31 -12.12 -2.81
N LYS A 84 -20.56 -11.98 -3.27
CA LYS A 84 -21.18 -12.94 -4.21
C LYS A 84 -20.43 -13.10 -5.54
N ASN A 85 -19.72 -12.06 -5.98
CA ASN A 85 -19.01 -12.03 -7.25
C ASN A 85 -17.48 -12.08 -7.09
N SER A 86 -16.98 -12.59 -5.96
CA SER A 86 -15.54 -12.69 -5.69
C SER A 86 -14.87 -13.90 -6.34
N ASP A 87 -15.65 -14.82 -6.91
CA ASP A 87 -15.13 -15.96 -7.69
C ASP A 87 -14.33 -15.48 -8.93
N PRO A 88 -13.10 -16.01 -9.17
CA PRO A 88 -12.24 -15.56 -10.28
C PRO A 88 -12.91 -15.58 -11.66
N VAL A 89 -13.80 -16.55 -11.95
CA VAL A 89 -14.52 -16.61 -13.22
C VAL A 89 -15.47 -15.43 -13.34
N LYS A 90 -16.21 -15.10 -12.27
CA LYS A 90 -17.10 -13.93 -12.26
C LYS A 90 -16.34 -12.62 -12.31
N VAL A 91 -15.18 -12.51 -11.67
CA VAL A 91 -14.33 -11.32 -11.79
C VAL A 91 -13.90 -11.08 -13.25
N ILE A 92 -13.49 -12.13 -13.98
CA ILE A 92 -13.12 -12.01 -15.40
C ILE A 92 -14.34 -11.71 -16.28
N GLU A 93 -15.50 -12.31 -16.01
CA GLU A 93 -16.72 -12.04 -16.76
C GLU A 93 -17.18 -10.59 -16.62
N LEU A 94 -17.17 -10.05 -15.40
CA LEU A 94 -17.68 -8.72 -15.06
C LEU A 94 -16.65 -7.61 -15.24
N ARG A 95 -15.35 -7.95 -15.21
CA ARG A 95 -14.21 -7.01 -15.15
C ARG A 95 -14.31 -6.03 -13.97
N LYS A 96 -14.97 -6.47 -12.91
CA LYS A 96 -15.22 -5.72 -11.67
C LYS A 96 -15.18 -6.65 -10.47
N ALA A 97 -14.66 -6.19 -9.34
CA ALA A 97 -14.58 -6.97 -8.11
C ALA A 97 -14.47 -6.10 -6.85
N THR A 98 -14.77 -6.71 -5.70
CA THR A 98 -14.32 -6.24 -4.37
C THR A 98 -12.84 -6.56 -4.18
N PRO A 99 -12.15 -5.98 -3.17
CA PRO A 99 -10.77 -6.36 -2.84
C PRO A 99 -10.53 -7.88 -2.71
N LEU A 100 -11.49 -8.61 -2.12
CA LEU A 100 -11.44 -10.08 -2.05
C LEU A 100 -11.41 -10.70 -3.45
N GLY A 101 -12.30 -10.30 -4.36
CA GLY A 101 -12.30 -10.80 -5.73
C GLY A 101 -10.99 -10.52 -6.49
N PHE A 102 -10.37 -9.36 -6.27
CA PHE A 102 -9.02 -9.08 -6.79
C PHE A 102 -7.99 -10.08 -6.25
N SER A 103 -7.99 -10.30 -4.93
CA SER A 103 -7.02 -11.18 -4.27
C SER A 103 -7.17 -12.65 -4.67
N LEU A 104 -8.41 -13.13 -4.83
CA LEU A 104 -8.71 -14.49 -5.28
C LEU A 104 -8.35 -14.69 -6.75
N LEU A 105 -8.62 -13.69 -7.61
CA LEU A 105 -8.19 -13.75 -9.00
C LEU A 105 -6.66 -13.80 -9.11
N PHE A 106 -5.96 -12.95 -8.36
CA PHE A 106 -4.50 -12.94 -8.37
C PHE A 106 -3.92 -14.28 -7.86
N GLN A 107 -4.50 -14.84 -6.80
CA GLN A 107 -4.13 -16.16 -6.28
C GLN A 107 -4.34 -17.26 -7.34
N GLU A 108 -5.50 -17.31 -8.00
CA GLU A 108 -5.81 -18.32 -9.02
C GLU A 108 -4.85 -18.20 -10.20
N MET A 109 -4.62 -17.00 -10.73
CA MET A 109 -3.66 -16.80 -11.81
C MET A 109 -2.23 -17.18 -11.41
N CYS A 110 -1.83 -16.93 -10.17
CA CYS A 110 -0.54 -17.39 -9.64
C CYS A 110 -0.45 -18.92 -9.59
N SER A 111 -1.54 -19.59 -9.19
CA SER A 111 -1.62 -21.06 -9.19
C SER A 111 -1.38 -21.62 -10.59
N GLN A 112 -2.02 -21.06 -11.61
CA GLN A 112 -1.84 -21.42 -13.03
C GLN A 112 -0.40 -21.20 -13.51
N ALA A 113 0.34 -20.28 -12.89
CA ALA A 113 1.75 -19.99 -13.18
C ALA A 113 2.75 -20.75 -12.28
N GLY A 114 2.29 -21.65 -11.41
CA GLY A 114 3.14 -22.41 -10.48
C GLY A 114 3.77 -21.56 -9.36
N ILE A 115 3.08 -20.49 -8.96
CA ILE A 115 3.52 -19.55 -7.93
C ILE A 115 2.67 -19.75 -6.68
N ARG A 116 3.33 -19.95 -5.54
CA ARG A 116 2.63 -20.05 -4.26
C ARG A 116 2.18 -18.66 -3.83
N CYS A 117 0.87 -18.49 -3.74
CA CYS A 117 0.20 -17.24 -3.41
C CYS A 117 -0.97 -17.56 -2.48
N LEU A 118 -1.21 -16.70 -1.49
CA LEU A 118 -2.34 -16.81 -0.57
C LEU A 118 -3.03 -15.46 -0.45
N SER A 119 -4.36 -15.48 -0.47
CA SER A 119 -5.21 -14.37 -0.05
C SER A 119 -5.13 -14.19 1.46
N VAL A 120 -5.10 -12.94 1.89
CA VAL A 120 -5.10 -12.52 3.28
C VAL A 120 -6.19 -11.48 3.46
N ASP A 121 -7.09 -11.74 4.39
CA ASP A 121 -8.16 -10.81 4.76
C ASP A 121 -7.71 -9.93 5.94
N GLY A 122 -8.35 -8.78 6.08
CA GLY A 122 -8.07 -7.90 7.22
C GLY A 122 -8.64 -6.51 7.06
N TYR A 123 -7.89 -5.54 7.56
CA TYR A 123 -8.33 -4.18 7.75
C TYR A 123 -7.42 -3.20 7.02
N SER A 124 -8.02 -2.19 6.42
CA SER A 124 -7.34 -1.02 5.88
C SER A 124 -8.09 0.25 6.26
N LYS A 125 -7.37 1.38 6.25
CA LYS A 125 -7.95 2.72 6.35
C LYS A 125 -7.70 3.47 5.04
N ASN A 126 -8.72 4.15 4.55
CA ASN A 126 -8.71 4.98 3.34
C ASN A 126 -8.96 6.47 3.65
N PHE A 127 -9.59 6.80 4.78
CA PHE A 127 -9.97 8.17 5.11
C PHE A 127 -9.66 8.52 6.58
N ALA A 128 -9.30 9.78 6.84
CA ALA A 128 -8.99 10.24 8.19
C ALA A 128 -10.14 10.06 9.20
N GLY A 129 -11.38 10.00 8.73
CA GLY A 129 -12.55 9.72 9.57
C GLY A 129 -12.51 8.36 10.26
N GLU A 130 -11.81 7.39 9.67
CA GLU A 130 -11.69 6.01 10.16
C GLU A 130 -10.60 5.88 11.25
N ILE A 131 -9.87 6.96 11.57
CA ILE A 131 -8.84 6.94 12.62
C ILE A 131 -9.53 6.85 13.99
N ASN A 132 -9.10 5.86 14.78
CA ASN A 132 -9.75 5.44 16.03
C ASN A 132 -11.22 5.01 15.88
N ASP A 133 -11.63 4.59 14.68
CA ASP A 133 -12.97 4.11 14.38
C ASP A 133 -12.88 2.73 13.69
N PRO A 134 -12.69 1.65 14.46
CA PRO A 134 -12.53 0.31 13.91
C PRO A 134 -13.74 -0.15 13.11
N ALA A 135 -13.51 -0.77 11.94
CA ALA A 135 -14.58 -1.39 11.18
C ALA A 135 -15.10 -2.65 11.90
N ASP A 136 -16.42 -2.85 11.86
CA ASP A 136 -17.07 -4.03 12.47
C ASP A 136 -16.67 -5.35 11.80
N GLU A 137 -16.38 -5.30 10.50
CA GLU A 137 -15.98 -6.44 9.68
C GLU A 137 -14.67 -6.15 8.95
N MET A 138 -13.97 -7.21 8.53
CA MET A 138 -12.84 -7.11 7.62
C MET A 138 -13.27 -6.38 6.35
N ASN A 139 -12.52 -5.36 5.95
CA ASN A 139 -12.91 -4.43 4.90
C ASN A 139 -11.96 -4.44 3.70
N HIS A 140 -10.91 -5.29 3.72
CA HIS A 140 -9.93 -5.37 2.64
C HIS A 140 -9.27 -6.74 2.57
N SER A 141 -8.79 -7.12 1.38
CA SER A 141 -8.04 -8.35 1.14
C SER A 141 -6.87 -8.07 0.19
N TRP A 142 -5.76 -8.75 0.41
CA TRP A 142 -4.55 -8.67 -0.43
C TRP A 142 -3.90 -10.05 -0.54
N ASN A 143 -2.74 -10.13 -1.16
CA ASN A 143 -2.01 -11.39 -1.31
C ASN A 143 -0.63 -11.35 -0.64
N VAL A 144 -0.19 -12.54 -0.22
CA VAL A 144 1.21 -12.82 0.06
C VAL A 144 1.73 -13.85 -0.95
N VAL A 145 2.90 -13.59 -1.51
CA VAL A 145 3.54 -14.43 -2.54
C VAL A 145 4.85 -14.97 -2.01
N GLN A 146 5.06 -16.29 -2.14
CA GLN A 146 6.32 -16.93 -1.81
C GLN A 146 7.15 -17.17 -3.07
N LEU A 147 8.33 -16.56 -3.17
CA LEU A 147 9.21 -16.73 -4.34
C LEU A 147 10.38 -17.68 -4.11
N GLY A 148 10.72 -17.96 -2.85
CA GLY A 148 11.73 -18.94 -2.49
C GLY A 148 11.25 -19.93 -1.43
N GLN A 149 12.17 -20.51 -0.68
CA GLN A 149 11.88 -21.58 0.27
C GLN A 149 11.88 -21.11 1.73
N SER A 150 12.46 -19.95 2.01
CA SER A 150 12.55 -19.40 3.35
C SER A 150 11.30 -18.60 3.74
N LYS A 151 11.15 -18.36 5.05
CA LYS A 151 10.10 -17.49 5.62
C LYS A 151 10.27 -16.02 5.23
N ASP A 152 11.48 -15.59 4.86
CA ASP A 152 11.76 -14.20 4.55
C ASP A 152 11.43 -13.84 3.09
N GLU A 153 11.24 -14.87 2.26
CA GLU A 153 10.87 -14.79 0.84
C GLU A 153 9.35 -14.76 0.60
N TRP A 154 8.60 -14.26 1.58
CA TRP A 154 7.21 -13.83 1.42
C TRP A 154 7.13 -12.33 1.18
N TYR A 155 6.28 -11.95 0.23
CA TYR A 155 6.13 -10.58 -0.25
C TYR A 155 4.65 -10.19 -0.35
N TYR A 156 4.33 -8.96 0.01
CA TYR A 156 2.99 -8.41 -0.15
C TYR A 156 2.70 -8.03 -1.59
N VAL A 157 1.48 -8.34 -2.06
CA VAL A 157 0.93 -7.86 -3.32
C VAL A 157 -0.50 -7.40 -3.08
N ASP A 158 -0.84 -6.16 -3.46
CA ASP A 158 -2.21 -5.63 -3.37
C ASP A 158 -2.67 -5.12 -4.73
N ALA A 159 -3.29 -6.00 -5.52
CA ALA A 159 -3.76 -5.66 -6.87
C ALA A 159 -4.98 -4.72 -6.86
N ALA A 160 -5.77 -4.72 -5.77
CA ALA A 160 -6.94 -3.86 -5.62
C ALA A 160 -6.53 -2.40 -5.42
N LYS A 161 -5.65 -2.12 -4.45
CA LYS A 161 -5.09 -0.78 -4.23
C LYS A 161 -4.17 -0.34 -5.37
N ALA A 162 -3.59 -1.28 -6.10
CA ALA A 162 -2.85 -1.00 -7.32
C ALA A 162 -3.74 -0.52 -8.47
N ALA A 163 -5.01 -0.94 -8.54
CA ALA A 163 -5.89 -0.60 -9.65
C ALA A 163 -6.40 0.86 -9.57
N GLY A 164 -6.59 1.37 -8.36
CA GLY A 164 -7.08 2.71 -8.12
C GLY A 164 -7.78 2.83 -6.76
N PHE A 165 -8.71 3.77 -6.66
CA PHE A 165 -9.41 4.05 -5.41
C PHE A 165 -10.88 4.40 -5.65
N LEU A 166 -11.69 4.23 -4.61
CA LEU A 166 -13.07 4.71 -4.56
C LEU A 166 -13.12 6.10 -3.91
N ASP A 167 -14.09 6.92 -4.30
CA ASP A 167 -14.39 8.15 -3.57
C ASP A 167 -14.92 7.83 -2.15
N LYS A 168 -14.96 8.84 -1.27
CA LYS A 168 -15.41 8.69 0.13
C LYS A 168 -16.80 8.08 0.28
N LYS A 169 -17.70 8.29 -0.70
CA LYS A 169 -19.05 7.70 -0.71
C LYS A 169 -19.11 6.29 -1.29
N GLN A 170 -17.97 5.76 -1.74
CA GLN A 170 -17.84 4.48 -2.44
C GLN A 170 -18.85 4.35 -3.58
N SER A 171 -18.93 5.39 -4.41
CA SER A 171 -19.87 5.53 -5.52
C SER A 171 -19.18 5.57 -6.88
N ILE A 172 -17.93 6.04 -6.93
CA ILE A 172 -17.15 6.22 -8.15
C ILE A 172 -15.78 5.59 -7.96
N PHE A 173 -15.39 4.71 -8.90
CA PHE A 173 -14.04 4.19 -9.01
C PHE A 173 -13.19 5.09 -9.92
N THR A 174 -12.02 5.48 -9.43
CA THR A 174 -11.00 6.21 -10.21
C THR A 174 -9.80 5.29 -10.45
N PRO A 175 -9.52 4.88 -11.70
CA PRO A 175 -8.36 4.07 -12.00
C PRO A 175 -7.08 4.90 -11.82
N GLN A 176 -6.16 4.39 -11.02
CA GLN A 176 -4.86 5.00 -10.78
C GLN A 176 -3.86 3.91 -10.47
N PHE A 177 -3.14 3.46 -11.50
CA PHE A 177 -2.18 2.39 -11.33
C PHE A 177 -1.03 2.80 -10.40
N CYS A 178 -0.85 2.09 -9.30
CA CYS A 178 0.30 2.24 -8.41
C CYS A 178 1.18 1.01 -8.51
N SER A 179 2.44 1.18 -8.90
CA SER A 179 3.36 0.06 -9.08
C SER A 179 3.89 -0.50 -7.74
N ALA A 180 3.92 0.34 -6.71
CA ALA A 180 4.59 0.08 -5.45
C ALA A 180 3.81 -0.86 -4.51
N TYR A 181 2.58 -1.25 -4.87
CA TYR A 181 1.84 -2.33 -4.20
C TYR A 181 2.26 -3.74 -4.65
N PHE A 182 3.14 -3.86 -5.65
CA PHE A 182 3.81 -5.11 -5.97
C PHE A 182 5.09 -5.22 -5.14
N PHE A 183 5.14 -6.20 -4.24
CA PHE A 183 6.22 -6.37 -3.27
C PHE A 183 6.44 -5.11 -2.44
N ALA A 184 5.33 -4.63 -1.88
CA ALA A 184 5.29 -3.45 -1.04
C ALA A 184 6.26 -3.56 0.14
N ASP A 185 6.83 -2.43 0.53
CA ASP A 185 7.70 -2.34 1.71
C ASP A 185 6.92 -2.82 2.95
N LYS A 186 7.45 -3.84 3.62
CA LYS A 186 6.81 -4.50 4.76
C LYS A 186 6.48 -3.53 5.89
N ASN A 187 7.40 -2.61 6.21
CA ASN A 187 7.22 -1.67 7.31
C ASN A 187 6.12 -0.67 6.99
N LEU A 188 6.10 -0.10 5.79
CA LEU A 188 5.05 0.83 5.37
C LEU A 188 3.70 0.13 5.18
N PHE A 189 3.69 -1.07 4.61
CA PHE A 189 2.47 -1.84 4.37
C PHE A 189 1.74 -2.14 5.69
N ASN A 190 2.47 -2.53 6.74
CA ASN A 190 1.89 -2.79 8.07
C ASN A 190 1.38 -1.53 8.78
N LEU A 191 1.65 -0.31 8.27
CA LEU A 191 1.01 0.92 8.75
C LEU A 191 -0.35 1.17 8.09
N GLY A 192 -0.54 0.68 6.86
CA GLY A 192 -1.75 0.86 6.05
C GLY A 192 -2.71 -0.33 6.02
N ASN A 193 -2.22 -1.53 6.37
CA ASN A 193 -2.95 -2.79 6.35
C ASN A 193 -2.68 -3.60 7.63
N TYR A 194 -3.70 -4.25 8.17
CA TYR A 194 -3.60 -5.13 9.35
C TYR A 194 -4.31 -6.46 9.09
N PRO A 195 -3.61 -7.61 9.12
CA PRO A 195 -4.21 -8.90 8.83
C PRO A 195 -5.13 -9.37 9.97
N ASP A 196 -6.18 -10.10 9.62
CA ASP A 196 -7.03 -10.81 10.58
C ASP A 196 -6.25 -11.88 11.37
N ASN A 197 -5.27 -12.50 10.71
CA ASN A 197 -4.36 -13.48 11.26
C ASN A 197 -2.92 -12.93 11.28
N GLY A 198 -2.37 -12.74 12.49
CA GLY A 198 -1.02 -12.21 12.71
C GLY A 198 0.11 -13.02 12.06
N ALA A 199 -0.12 -14.28 11.67
CA ALA A 199 0.85 -15.07 10.89
C ALA A 199 1.20 -14.44 9.53
N TRP A 200 0.30 -13.59 8.99
CA TRP A 200 0.48 -12.89 7.72
C TRP A 200 0.98 -11.44 7.88
N GLN A 201 1.35 -11.03 9.10
CA GLN A 201 2.10 -9.79 9.31
C GLN A 201 3.59 -10.04 9.04
N LEU A 202 4.04 -9.67 7.85
CA LEU A 202 5.42 -9.80 7.41
C LEU A 202 6.21 -8.62 8.01
N GLY A 203 7.00 -8.89 9.05
CA GLY A 203 7.87 -7.89 9.68
C GLY A 203 7.20 -7.03 10.76
N PRO A 204 7.86 -5.95 11.21
CA PRO A 204 7.37 -5.07 12.26
C PRO A 204 6.05 -4.38 11.89
N GLY A 205 5.14 -4.26 12.86
CA GLY A 205 3.82 -3.65 12.68
C GLY A 205 3.12 -3.37 14.01
N PRO A 206 1.90 -2.80 13.97
CA PRO A 206 1.04 -2.67 15.15
C PRO A 206 0.80 -4.03 15.82
N LYS A 207 0.65 -4.04 17.15
CA LYS A 207 0.49 -5.29 17.93
C LYS A 207 -0.98 -5.68 18.12
N SER A 208 -1.89 -4.78 17.83
CA SER A 208 -3.32 -4.97 17.98
C SER A 208 -4.09 -4.15 16.94
N LEU A 209 -5.34 -4.53 16.69
CA LEU A 209 -6.25 -3.77 15.82
C LEU A 209 -6.41 -2.33 16.32
N LYS A 210 -6.49 -2.14 17.65
CA LYS A 210 -6.54 -0.81 18.27
C LYS A 210 -5.31 0.04 17.92
N ASP A 211 -4.11 -0.53 18.02
CA ASP A 211 -2.88 0.18 17.67
C ASP A 211 -2.84 0.54 16.18
N PHE A 212 -3.34 -0.35 15.32
CA PHE A 212 -3.46 -0.08 13.88
C PHE A 212 -4.41 1.09 13.60
N TYR A 213 -5.60 1.12 14.22
CA TYR A 213 -6.56 2.21 14.02
C TYR A 213 -6.11 3.55 14.59
N ALA A 214 -5.13 3.56 15.51
CA ALA A 214 -4.50 4.77 16.02
C ALA A 214 -3.45 5.38 15.09
N LEU A 215 -3.02 4.69 14.02
CA LEU A 215 -2.05 5.19 13.04
C LEU A 215 -2.71 6.15 12.02
N PRO A 216 -1.94 7.04 11.37
CA PRO A 216 -2.44 7.82 10.24
C PRO A 216 -2.83 6.91 9.06
N VAL A 217 -3.61 7.47 8.13
CA VAL A 217 -3.88 6.85 6.83
C VAL A 217 -2.63 6.99 5.96
N ILE A 218 -2.29 5.93 5.24
CA ILE A 218 -1.16 5.89 4.31
C ILE A 218 -1.70 5.96 2.88
N GLY A 219 -1.38 7.04 2.16
CA GLY A 219 -1.78 7.23 0.77
C GLY A 219 -0.94 6.40 -0.20
N SER A 220 -1.49 6.09 -1.39
CA SER A 220 -0.78 5.28 -2.39
C SER A 220 0.54 5.89 -2.85
N ALA A 221 0.64 7.22 -2.92
CA ALA A 221 1.88 7.91 -3.29
C ALA A 221 2.99 7.70 -2.23
N ALA A 222 2.65 7.39 -0.98
CA ALA A 222 3.64 7.10 0.05
C ALA A 222 4.49 5.87 -0.29
N PHE A 223 3.88 4.84 -0.89
CA PHE A 223 4.57 3.62 -1.32
C PHE A 223 5.53 3.88 -2.48
N GLU A 224 5.13 4.72 -3.44
CA GLU A 224 5.96 5.08 -4.59
C GLU A 224 7.16 5.94 -4.19
N LEU A 225 6.95 6.88 -3.27
CA LEU A 225 7.99 7.75 -2.73
C LEU A 225 8.86 7.04 -1.66
N GLY A 226 8.45 5.84 -1.24
CA GLY A 226 9.15 5.06 -0.22
C GLY A 226 9.20 5.78 1.12
N ILE A 227 8.08 6.42 1.48
CA ILE A 227 7.87 7.05 2.77
C ILE A 227 8.02 6.00 3.87
N GLN A 228 8.70 6.35 4.94
CA GLN A 228 8.83 5.50 6.13
C GLN A 228 7.86 5.99 7.21
N LYS A 229 7.89 5.34 8.38
CA LYS A 229 7.04 5.69 9.52
C LYS A 229 7.13 7.19 9.84
N PRO A 230 6.02 7.95 9.73
CA PRO A 230 6.05 9.39 9.93
C PRO A 230 6.06 9.75 11.43
N ALA A 231 6.43 11.00 11.71
CA ALA A 231 6.14 11.66 12.97
C ALA A 231 5.22 12.88 12.71
N PRO A 232 4.13 13.07 13.49
CA PRO A 232 3.66 12.22 14.59
C PRO A 232 3.24 10.83 14.12
N ALA A 233 3.49 9.80 14.93
CA ALA A 233 3.13 8.42 14.58
C ALA A 233 1.65 8.11 14.81
N ILE A 234 0.96 8.93 15.60
CA ILE A 234 -0.48 8.81 15.88
C ILE A 234 -1.29 9.59 14.83
N GLY A 235 -2.36 8.98 14.36
CA GLY A 235 -3.26 9.55 13.35
C GLY A 235 -4.19 10.62 13.91
N MET A 236 -4.58 10.52 15.18
CA MET A 236 -5.41 11.53 15.84
C MET A 236 -4.53 12.58 16.50
N LEU A 237 -4.62 13.81 15.99
CA LEU A 237 -3.89 14.97 16.46
C LEU A 237 -4.81 15.87 17.26
N LYS A 238 -4.32 16.42 18.37
CA LYS A 238 -5.01 17.42 19.16
C LYS A 238 -4.13 18.65 19.30
N SER A 239 -4.71 19.82 19.12
CA SER A 239 -4.04 21.11 19.28
C SER A 239 -5.06 22.16 19.69
N LYS A 240 -4.58 23.36 20.03
CA LYS A 240 -5.40 24.55 20.16
C LYS A 240 -5.29 25.48 18.96
N LEU A 241 -6.17 26.48 18.86
CA LEU A 241 -6.07 27.54 17.85
C LEU A 241 -4.70 28.24 17.92
N GLY A 242 -4.05 28.42 16.77
CA GLY A 242 -2.67 28.94 16.69
C GLY A 242 -1.59 27.95 17.16
N GLY A 243 -1.97 26.78 17.69
CA GLY A 243 -1.05 25.72 18.07
C GLY A 243 -0.28 25.15 16.87
N LYS A 244 0.96 24.72 17.12
CA LYS A 244 1.88 24.23 16.10
C LYS A 244 2.06 22.72 16.20
N ILE A 245 1.98 22.04 15.07
CA ILE A 245 2.23 20.60 14.93
C ILE A 245 3.45 20.42 14.03
N ASN A 246 4.46 19.73 14.52
CA ASN A 246 5.68 19.43 13.78
C ASN A 246 5.57 18.06 13.13
N PHE A 247 5.92 17.99 11.86
CA PHE A 247 5.96 16.77 11.08
C PHE A 247 7.38 16.42 10.69
N THR A 248 7.67 15.13 10.63
CA THR A 248 8.90 14.58 10.06
C THR A 248 8.53 13.42 9.15
N ILE A 249 8.94 13.52 7.89
CA ILE A 249 8.69 12.52 6.86
C ILE A 249 10.04 12.03 6.35
N LEU A 250 10.32 10.76 6.62
CA LEU A 250 11.47 10.04 6.12
C LEU A 250 11.11 9.36 4.79
N GLN A 251 12.06 9.31 3.85
CA GLN A 251 11.93 8.59 2.59
C GLN A 251 13.21 7.80 2.30
N ASN A 252 13.10 6.68 1.60
CA ASN A 252 14.25 5.85 1.21
C ASN A 252 14.88 6.24 -0.14
N GLY A 253 14.55 7.43 -0.67
CA GLY A 253 15.19 7.99 -1.87
C GLY A 253 14.70 7.42 -3.20
N LYS A 254 13.58 6.67 -3.24
CA LYS A 254 13.01 6.13 -4.49
C LYS A 254 12.69 7.18 -5.55
N LYS A 255 12.25 8.36 -5.13
CA LYS A 255 11.94 9.50 -5.99
C LYS A 255 12.04 10.80 -5.19
N GLU A 256 12.54 11.85 -5.81
CA GLU A 256 12.61 13.18 -5.19
C GLU A 256 11.21 13.78 -5.03
N ILE A 257 10.98 14.44 -3.90
CA ILE A 257 9.76 15.21 -3.61
C ILE A 257 10.10 16.68 -3.79
N THR A 258 9.42 17.33 -4.74
CA THR A 258 9.71 18.73 -5.09
C THR A 258 8.77 19.71 -4.38
N LYS A 259 7.59 19.23 -3.98
CA LYS A 259 6.53 20.04 -3.39
C LYS A 259 5.83 19.30 -2.26
N LEU A 260 5.69 19.96 -1.11
CA LEU A 260 4.83 19.52 -0.01
C LEU A 260 3.70 20.51 0.21
N GLU A 261 2.49 19.98 0.37
CA GLU A 261 1.30 20.77 0.65
C GLU A 261 0.50 20.15 1.79
N ILE A 262 -0.20 21.00 2.54
CA ILE A 262 -1.17 20.57 3.54
C ILE A 262 -2.56 21.03 3.11
N LEU A 263 -3.47 20.08 3.03
CA LEU A 263 -4.90 20.32 2.91
C LEU A 263 -5.54 20.04 4.27
N ALA A 264 -5.99 21.09 4.96
CA ALA A 264 -6.60 20.97 6.28
C ALA A 264 -7.87 21.82 6.37
N GLY A 265 -8.94 21.22 6.86
CA GLY A 265 -10.22 21.89 7.10
C GLY A 265 -11.42 21.01 6.79
N GLU A 266 -12.60 21.47 7.17
CA GLU A 266 -13.85 20.76 6.93
C GLU A 266 -14.14 20.63 5.43
N GLU A 267 -14.47 19.41 4.98
CA GLU A 267 -14.74 19.13 3.56
C GLU A 267 -15.80 20.05 2.94
N ARG A 268 -16.86 20.40 3.70
CA ARG A 268 -17.92 21.31 3.24
C ARG A 268 -17.41 22.71 2.90
N LYS A 269 -16.30 23.13 3.51
CA LYS A 269 -15.65 24.44 3.26
C LYS A 269 -14.69 24.39 2.08
N LYS A 270 -14.49 23.22 1.45
CA LYS A 270 -13.63 22.99 0.28
C LYS A 270 -12.25 23.64 0.47
N PRO A 271 -11.48 23.20 1.49
CA PRO A 271 -10.17 23.78 1.77
C PRO A 271 -9.27 23.67 0.53
N LYS A 272 -8.30 24.59 0.41
CA LYS A 272 -7.29 24.56 -0.64
C LYS A 272 -5.97 24.06 -0.07
N PRO A 273 -5.20 23.26 -0.82
CA PRO A 273 -3.85 22.90 -0.42
C PRO A 273 -2.99 24.15 -0.19
N MET A 274 -2.25 24.16 0.90
CA MET A 274 -1.30 25.23 1.23
C MET A 274 0.12 24.69 1.07
N LEU A 275 0.95 25.41 0.31
CA LEU A 275 2.36 25.08 0.18
C LEU A 275 3.06 25.17 1.54
N VAL A 276 3.90 24.17 1.83
CA VAL A 276 4.67 24.10 3.04
C VAL A 276 6.15 24.21 2.71
N LYS A 277 6.85 25.13 3.39
CA LYS A 277 8.31 25.16 3.38
C LYS A 277 8.81 24.02 4.27
N PHE A 278 9.65 23.17 3.71
CA PHE A 278 10.29 22.08 4.45
C PHE A 278 11.81 22.19 4.31
N SER A 279 12.51 21.76 5.35
CA SER A 279 13.97 21.54 5.27
C SER A 279 14.21 20.06 4.99
N SER A 280 14.99 19.78 3.96
CA SER A 280 15.55 18.44 3.72
C SER A 280 16.86 18.33 4.50
N ALA A 281 16.88 17.47 5.52
CA ALA A 281 18.09 17.10 6.25
C ALA A 281 18.28 15.57 6.21
N GLU A 282 19.43 15.05 6.66
CA GLU A 282 19.63 13.60 6.84
C GLU A 282 18.53 12.95 7.70
N ALA A 283 17.91 13.71 8.60
CA ALA A 283 16.80 13.29 9.46
C ALA A 283 15.41 13.33 8.79
N GLY A 284 15.31 13.56 7.48
CA GLY A 284 14.06 13.63 6.72
C GLY A 284 13.54 15.05 6.46
N MET A 285 12.42 15.13 5.75
CA MET A 285 11.74 16.40 5.49
C MET A 285 10.98 16.84 6.73
N GLN A 286 11.28 18.02 7.24
CA GLN A 286 10.65 18.58 8.43
C GLN A 286 9.87 19.83 8.10
N PHE A 287 8.68 19.96 8.68
CA PHE A 287 7.83 21.14 8.53
C PHE A 287 6.85 21.29 9.68
N THR A 288 6.30 22.49 9.83
CA THR A 288 5.33 22.82 10.87
C THR A 288 4.02 23.28 10.26
N TYR A 289 2.92 22.75 10.78
CA TYR A 289 1.58 23.25 10.54
C TYR A 289 1.11 24.09 11.73
N THR A 290 0.50 25.25 11.46
CA THR A 290 -0.16 26.07 12.50
C THR A 290 -1.66 25.93 12.32
N CYS A 291 -2.37 25.56 13.39
CA CYS A 291 -3.81 25.36 13.38
C CYS A 291 -4.54 26.69 13.22
N LYS A 292 -5.33 26.84 12.15
CA LYS A 292 -5.97 28.11 11.78
C LYS A 292 -7.48 28.16 12.04
N THR A 293 -8.10 27.01 12.25
CA THR A 293 -9.53 26.88 12.42
C THR A 293 -9.82 25.86 13.52
N GLU A 294 -10.77 26.17 14.38
CA GLU A 294 -11.31 25.23 15.36
C GLU A 294 -12.14 24.12 14.70
N GLY A 295 -12.36 23.05 15.47
CA GLY A 295 -13.20 21.93 15.09
C GLY A 295 -12.42 20.65 14.80
N GLU A 296 -13.13 19.65 14.30
CA GLU A 296 -12.61 18.34 13.94
C GLU A 296 -12.63 18.17 12.41
N TYR A 297 -11.47 17.94 11.81
CA TYR A 297 -11.34 17.84 10.36
C TYR A 297 -10.11 17.03 9.91
N PRO A 298 -10.11 16.53 8.66
CA PRO A 298 -8.91 15.90 8.10
C PRO A 298 -7.78 16.92 7.92
N LEU A 299 -6.55 16.49 8.22
CA LEU A 299 -5.31 17.11 7.78
C LEU A 299 -4.60 16.13 6.85
N ILE A 300 -4.53 16.47 5.58
CA ILE A 300 -3.96 15.65 4.52
C ILE A 300 -2.64 16.27 4.07
N ILE A 301 -1.60 15.45 3.99
CA ILE A 301 -0.27 15.83 3.52
C ILE A 301 -0.13 15.30 2.09
N LEU A 302 0.15 16.21 1.17
CA LEU A 302 0.33 15.94 -0.24
C LEU A 302 1.81 16.12 -0.61
N ALA A 303 2.36 15.17 -1.36
CA ALA A 303 3.64 15.30 -2.04
C ALA A 303 3.41 15.35 -3.56
N ASP A 304 3.91 16.40 -4.20
CA ASP A 304 3.73 16.67 -5.63
C ASP A 304 2.25 16.55 -6.07
N GLY A 305 1.33 17.07 -5.24
CA GLY A 305 -0.12 17.06 -5.47
C GLY A 305 -0.83 15.73 -5.17
N ARG A 306 -0.14 14.72 -4.64
CA ARG A 306 -0.73 13.40 -4.31
C ARG A 306 -0.65 13.10 -2.83
N GLU A 307 -1.72 12.52 -2.30
CA GLU A 307 -1.82 12.17 -0.89
C GLU A 307 -0.79 11.11 -0.48
N ILE A 308 0.00 11.44 0.54
CA ILE A 308 0.93 10.51 1.19
C ILE A 308 0.46 10.11 2.58
N LEU A 309 -0.17 11.02 3.33
CA LEU A 309 -0.62 10.79 4.69
C LEU A 309 -1.91 11.56 4.97
N ALA A 310 -2.81 11.01 5.78
CA ALA A 310 -3.91 11.76 6.35
C ALA A 310 -4.06 11.49 7.86
N TYR A 311 -4.36 12.57 8.58
CA TYR A 311 -4.56 12.63 10.02
C TYR A 311 -5.95 13.17 10.33
N LYS A 312 -6.47 12.82 11.51
CA LYS A 312 -7.67 13.40 12.09
C LYS A 312 -7.25 14.47 13.08
N LEU A 313 -7.50 15.74 12.77
CA LEU A 313 -7.09 16.87 13.61
C LEU A 313 -8.30 17.42 14.39
N VAL A 314 -8.14 17.54 15.70
CA VAL A 314 -9.06 18.24 16.61
C VAL A 314 -8.38 19.51 17.10
N VAL A 315 -9.01 20.65 16.86
CA VAL A 315 -8.56 21.97 17.31
C VAL A 315 -9.59 22.58 18.24
N GLU A 316 -9.19 22.81 19.49
CA GLU A 316 -9.98 23.45 20.54
C GLU A 316 -9.44 24.86 20.85
N GLU A 317 -10.10 25.64 21.72
CA GLU A 317 -9.61 26.97 22.13
C GLU A 317 -8.29 26.94 22.92
#